data_AF-A0A2H9TB38-F1
#
_entry.id   AF-A0A2H9TB38-F1
#
_cell.length_a   1.000
_cell.length_b   1.000
_cell.length_c   1.000
_cell.angle_alpha   90.00
_cell.angle_beta   90.00
_cell.angle_gamma   90.00
#
_symmetry.space_group_name_H-M   'P 1'
#
loop_
_entity.id
_entity.type
_entity.pdbx_description
1 polymer ?
#
loop_
_entity_poly.entity_id
_entity_poly.type
_entity_poly.pdbx_seq_one_letter_code
_entity_poly.pdbx_strand_id
1 'polypeptide(L)'
;MMITFKSFTDHLWHILTALNHWSPDTAQKTDLATTEGHRLEQPVAGIQSYIKKYCHLPLQECALVALRSACHTKGANSHFTDLIPTAKDYGLSNNDIHAVTQPFHPYGWSKQQQLLLFITDEWHLNGSVRMPLWEKLEAQYTKEQIFCLVLCAAQGYLLVSP
;
A
#
# COMPACT_ATOMS: atom_id res chain seq x y z
N MET A 1 7.21 9.86 -21.95
CA MET A 1 7.65 8.51 -21.52
C MET A 1 6.88 8.15 -20.26
N MET A 2 6.17 7.03 -20.22
CA MET A 2 5.35 6.60 -19.07
C MET A 2 6.05 5.41 -18.43
N ILE A 3 6.26 5.40 -17.11
CA ILE A 3 6.83 4.24 -16.42
C ILE A 3 5.67 3.29 -16.16
N THR A 4 5.52 2.30 -17.02
CA THR A 4 4.45 1.31 -16.93
C THR A 4 4.79 0.30 -15.84
N PHE A 5 4.05 0.35 -14.73
CA PHE A 5 4.24 -0.55 -13.59
C PHE A 5 3.59 -1.93 -13.80
N LYS A 6 3.01 -2.21 -14.98
CA LYS A 6 2.24 -3.44 -15.25
C LYS A 6 3.04 -4.73 -14.98
N SER A 7 4.34 -4.77 -15.33
CA SER A 7 5.18 -5.94 -15.02
C SER A 7 5.57 -6.03 -13.53
N PHE A 8 5.61 -4.89 -12.83
CA PHE A 8 5.90 -4.83 -11.40
C PHE A 8 4.67 -5.10 -10.56
N THR A 9 3.47 -4.72 -11.01
CA THR A 9 2.20 -5.13 -10.38
C THR A 9 1.94 -6.60 -10.61
N ASP A 10 2.30 -7.19 -11.75
CA ASP A 10 2.16 -8.65 -11.93
C ASP A 10 3.18 -9.42 -11.05
N HIS A 11 4.44 -8.97 -10.98
CA HIS A 11 5.44 -9.58 -10.09
C HIS A 11 5.18 -9.32 -8.60
N LEU A 12 4.81 -8.10 -8.22
CA LEU A 12 4.39 -7.80 -6.86
C LEU A 12 3.07 -8.49 -6.54
N TRP A 13 2.14 -8.62 -7.47
CA TRP A 13 0.94 -9.42 -7.26
C TRP A 13 1.35 -10.86 -6.98
N HIS A 14 2.25 -11.49 -7.73
CA HIS A 14 2.72 -12.83 -7.40
C HIS A 14 3.45 -12.93 -6.05
N ILE A 15 4.36 -11.99 -5.76
CA ILE A 15 5.11 -11.95 -4.49
C ILE A 15 4.17 -11.68 -3.31
N LEU A 16 3.20 -10.80 -3.45
CA LEU A 16 2.31 -10.36 -2.38
C LEU A 16 1.08 -11.28 -2.26
N THR A 17 0.62 -11.91 -3.34
CA THR A 17 -0.38 -13.00 -3.32
C THR A 17 0.18 -14.22 -2.60
N ALA A 18 1.46 -14.54 -2.81
CA ALA A 18 2.16 -15.56 -2.04
C ALA A 18 2.25 -15.20 -0.53
N LEU A 19 2.24 -13.91 -0.18
CA LEU A 19 2.25 -13.44 1.20
C LEU A 19 0.83 -13.30 1.81
N ASN A 20 -0.22 -13.11 1.00
CA ASN A 20 -1.56 -12.74 1.47
C ASN A 20 -2.60 -13.88 1.44
N HIS A 21 -2.39 -14.97 0.68
CA HIS A 21 -3.29 -16.14 0.65
C HIS A 21 -3.12 -17.13 1.81
N TRP A 22 -2.35 -16.80 2.85
CA TRP A 22 -2.17 -17.70 3.99
C TRP A 22 -3.20 -17.38 5.09
N SER A 23 -4.29 -18.14 5.13
CA SER A 23 -5.28 -18.16 6.21
C SER A 23 -4.96 -19.27 7.23
N PRO A 24 -5.04 -19.02 8.55
CA PRO A 24 -4.74 -20.03 9.57
C PRO A 24 -5.78 -21.15 9.70
N ASP A 25 -6.98 -21.02 9.12
CA ASP A 25 -8.11 -21.93 9.36
C ASP A 25 -8.24 -23.12 8.40
N THR A 26 -7.40 -23.22 7.36
CA THR A 26 -7.49 -24.30 6.35
C THR A 26 -6.51 -25.46 6.54
N ALA A 27 -5.80 -25.54 7.66
CA ALA A 27 -4.79 -26.59 7.90
C ALA A 27 -5.24 -27.68 8.88
N GLN A 28 -6.42 -28.28 8.69
CA GLN A 28 -6.71 -29.61 9.24
C GLN A 28 -7.54 -30.44 8.25
N LYS A 29 -7.04 -31.66 7.95
CA LYS A 29 -7.39 -32.60 6.87
C LYS A 29 -6.89 -32.16 5.49
N THR A 30 -6.02 -32.89 4.80
CA THR A 30 -6.02 -34.35 4.62
C THR A 30 -4.63 -34.82 4.18
N ASP A 31 -4.29 -36.02 4.65
CA ASP A 31 -3.19 -36.87 4.18
C ASP A 31 -3.23 -37.14 2.67
N LEU A 32 -2.03 -37.40 2.12
CA LEU A 32 -1.72 -38.07 0.84
C LEU A 32 -1.90 -37.27 -0.46
N ALA A 33 -0.79 -36.76 -1.01
CA ALA A 33 -0.14 -37.32 -2.21
C ALA A 33 0.96 -36.39 -2.74
N THR A 34 2.12 -37.01 -3.00
CA THR A 34 3.31 -36.54 -3.71
C THR A 34 3.05 -35.56 -4.86
N THR A 35 3.59 -34.34 -4.73
CA THR A 35 4.12 -33.54 -5.85
C THR A 35 5.22 -32.66 -5.26
N GLU A 36 6.42 -32.68 -5.84
CA GLU A 36 7.54 -31.80 -5.46
C GLU A 36 7.22 -30.34 -5.81
N GLY A 37 6.27 -29.74 -5.10
CA GLY A 37 6.13 -28.30 -5.01
C GLY A 37 7.06 -27.81 -3.93
N HIS A 38 8.03 -26.97 -4.27
CA HIS A 38 8.79 -26.21 -3.27
C HIS A 38 7.80 -25.49 -2.35
N ARG A 39 7.56 -26.08 -1.19
CA ARG A 39 6.73 -25.51 -0.13
C ARG A 39 7.43 -24.23 0.29
N LEU A 40 6.91 -23.09 -0.16
CA LEU A 40 7.40 -21.78 0.27
C LEU A 40 7.34 -21.76 1.80
N GLU A 41 8.51 -21.69 2.45
CA GLU A 41 8.56 -21.55 3.89
C GLU A 41 7.81 -20.29 4.31
N GLN A 42 7.11 -20.36 5.44
CA GLN A 42 6.37 -19.21 5.95
C GLN A 42 7.32 -18.02 6.12
N PRO A 43 6.94 -16.82 5.66
CA PRO A 43 7.69 -15.62 5.95
C PRO A 43 7.74 -15.45 7.46
N VAL A 44 8.95 -15.40 8.03
CA VAL A 44 9.18 -15.15 9.46
C VAL A 44 8.62 -13.77 9.89
N ALA A 45 8.35 -12.89 8.92
CA ALA A 45 7.82 -11.55 9.15
C ALA A 45 6.91 -11.11 7.98
N GLY A 46 5.75 -10.54 8.30
CA GLY A 46 4.82 -9.98 7.31
C GLY A 46 5.27 -8.61 6.79
N ILE A 47 4.57 -8.11 5.76
CA ILE A 47 4.86 -6.81 5.12
C ILE A 47 4.87 -5.63 6.11
N GLN A 48 4.01 -5.66 7.12
CA GLN A 48 3.97 -4.64 8.17
C GLN A 48 5.26 -4.62 9.00
N SER A 49 5.84 -5.79 9.29
CA SER A 49 7.13 -5.89 9.99
C SER A 49 8.27 -5.37 9.11
N TYR A 50 8.21 -5.60 7.80
CA TYR A 50 9.17 -5.02 6.85
C TYR A 50 9.07 -3.49 6.84
N ILE A 51 7.87 -2.93 6.65
CA ILE A 51 7.64 -1.49 6.67
C ILE A 51 8.14 -0.92 8.01
N LYS A 52 7.75 -1.50 9.15
CA LYS A 52 8.18 -1.01 10.46
C LYS A 52 9.70 -1.00 10.65
N LYS A 53 10.42 -1.96 10.07
CA LYS A 53 11.88 -2.13 10.28
C LYS A 53 12.73 -1.36 9.27
N TYR A 54 12.27 -1.24 8.03
CA TYR A 54 13.08 -0.74 6.91
C TYR A 54 12.52 0.52 6.26
N CYS A 55 11.29 0.92 6.61
CA CYS A 55 10.71 2.16 6.12
C CYS A 55 11.22 3.36 6.92
N HIS A 56 12.03 4.19 6.27
CA HIS A 56 12.50 5.47 6.82
C HIS A 56 11.63 6.65 6.38
N LEU A 57 10.36 6.42 6.01
CA LEU A 57 9.42 7.49 5.73
C LEU A 57 8.83 8.04 7.05
N PRO A 58 8.46 9.32 7.08
CA PRO A 58 7.61 9.85 8.13
C PRO A 58 6.33 9.02 8.24
N LEU A 59 6.02 8.55 9.45
CA LEU A 59 4.87 7.68 9.70
C LEU A 59 3.55 8.32 9.25
N GLN A 60 3.44 9.64 9.37
CA GLN A 60 2.30 10.42 8.89
C GLN A 60 2.06 10.25 7.39
N GLU A 61 3.11 10.19 6.59
CA GLU A 61 3.04 10.04 5.13
C GLU A 61 2.64 8.62 4.75
N CYS A 62 3.19 7.62 5.44
CA CYS A 62 2.77 6.23 5.28
C CYS A 62 1.27 6.07 5.55
N ALA A 63 0.78 6.64 6.66
CA ALA A 63 -0.65 6.60 6.98
C ALA A 63 -1.50 7.36 5.95
N LEU A 64 -1.04 8.52 5.47
CA LEU A 64 -1.76 9.28 4.45
C LEU A 64 -1.95 8.48 3.16
N VAL A 65 -0.88 7.86 2.66
CA VAL A 65 -0.89 7.03 1.45
C VAL A 65 -1.75 5.78 1.66
N ALA A 66 -1.61 5.09 2.79
CA ALA A 66 -2.38 3.90 3.11
C ALA A 66 -3.89 4.20 3.20
N LEU A 67 -4.27 5.29 3.91
CA LEU A 67 -5.66 5.72 4.01
C LEU A 67 -6.25 6.10 2.66
N ARG A 68 -5.52 6.90 1.87
CA ARG A 68 -5.99 7.32 0.54
C ARG A 68 -6.20 6.12 -0.38
N SER A 69 -5.28 5.15 -0.33
CA SER A 69 -5.44 3.91 -1.09
C SER A 69 -6.65 3.10 -0.63
N ALA A 70 -6.86 2.96 0.69
CA ALA A 70 -8.02 2.25 1.24
C ALA A 70 -9.36 2.91 0.86
N CYS A 71 -9.42 4.25 0.71
CA CYS A 71 -10.62 4.94 0.21
C CYS A 71 -11.04 4.49 -1.19
N HIS A 72 -10.07 4.09 -2.01
CA HIS A 72 -10.33 3.70 -3.40
C HIS A 72 -10.75 2.23 -3.53
N THR A 73 -10.52 1.41 -2.51
CA THR A 73 -10.85 -0.01 -2.55
C THR A 73 -12.35 -0.22 -2.27
N LYS A 74 -13.11 -0.65 -3.29
CA LYS A 74 -14.54 -0.93 -3.18
C LYS A 74 -14.81 -2.02 -2.13
N GLY A 75 -15.74 -1.76 -1.20
CA GLY A 75 -16.14 -2.73 -0.17
C GLY A 75 -15.20 -2.81 1.04
N ALA A 76 -14.13 -2.02 1.08
CA ALA A 76 -13.11 -2.05 2.12
C ALA A 76 -13.36 -1.06 3.29
N ASN A 77 -14.62 -0.71 3.56
CA ASN A 77 -14.96 0.27 4.61
C ASN A 77 -14.42 -0.15 6.00
N SER A 78 -14.36 -1.46 6.28
CA SER A 78 -13.73 -1.99 7.49
C SER A 78 -12.23 -1.65 7.55
N HIS A 79 -11.49 -1.95 6.49
CA HIS A 79 -10.04 -1.69 6.42
C HIS A 79 -9.70 -0.20 6.55
N PHE A 80 -10.49 0.68 5.91
CA PHE A 80 -10.30 2.12 6.10
C PHE A 80 -10.49 2.51 7.58
N THR A 81 -11.54 1.98 8.21
CA THR A 81 -11.85 2.27 9.63
C THR A 81 -10.75 1.77 10.56
N ASP A 82 -10.15 0.61 10.27
CA ASP A 82 -9.06 0.01 11.05
C ASP A 82 -7.77 0.83 11.00
N LEU A 83 -7.55 1.60 9.93
CA LEU A 83 -6.37 2.47 9.77
C LEU A 83 -6.50 3.81 10.52
N ILE A 84 -7.72 4.23 10.88
CA ILE A 84 -7.97 5.54 11.49
C ILE A 84 -7.21 5.75 12.81
N PRO A 85 -7.23 4.81 13.79
CA PRO A 85 -6.51 5.00 15.05
C PRO A 85 -5.01 5.21 14.82
N THR A 86 -4.39 4.34 14.02
CA THR A 86 -2.96 4.43 13.67
C THR A 86 -2.63 5.74 12.96
N ALA A 87 -3.48 6.21 12.05
CA ALA A 87 -3.30 7.47 11.36
C ALA A 87 -3.30 8.67 12.32
N LYS A 88 -4.18 8.64 13.34
CA LYS A 88 -4.21 9.67 14.39
C LYS A 88 -2.96 9.65 15.25
N ASP A 89 -2.49 8.46 15.62
CA ASP A 89 -1.25 8.30 16.39
C ASP A 89 -0.03 8.84 15.61
N TYR A 90 -0.09 8.82 14.28
CA TYR A 90 0.93 9.39 13.41
C TYR A 90 0.71 10.88 13.07
N GLY A 91 -0.25 11.53 13.72
CA GLY A 91 -0.45 12.98 13.65
C GLY A 91 -1.41 13.46 12.57
N LEU A 92 -2.22 12.58 11.95
CA LEU A 92 -3.33 13.03 11.09
C LEU A 92 -4.53 13.44 11.95
N SER A 93 -5.08 14.62 11.67
CA SER A 93 -6.27 15.11 12.35
C SER A 93 -7.54 14.43 11.81
N ASN A 94 -8.66 14.55 12.54
CA ASN A 94 -9.97 14.13 12.03
C ASN A 94 -10.32 14.83 10.71
N ASN A 95 -9.91 16.10 10.54
CA ASN A 95 -10.15 16.86 9.33
C ASN A 95 -9.34 16.31 8.16
N ASP A 96 -8.07 15.92 8.40
CA ASP A 96 -7.24 15.29 7.37
C ASP A 96 -7.83 13.95 6.94
N ILE A 97 -8.25 13.13 7.90
CA ILE A 97 -8.88 11.83 7.65
C ILE A 97 -10.16 12.00 6.84
N HIS A 98 -11.01 12.97 7.20
CA HIS A 98 -12.21 13.27 6.43
C HIS A 98 -11.86 13.80 5.02
N ALA A 99 -10.89 14.70 4.90
CA ALA A 99 -10.48 15.25 3.62
C ALA A 99 -9.89 14.17 2.67
N VAL A 100 -9.22 13.15 3.23
CA VAL A 100 -8.64 12.06 2.44
C VAL A 100 -9.69 11.20 1.75
N THR A 101 -10.92 11.14 2.27
CA THR A 101 -12.03 10.37 1.66
C THR A 101 -12.76 11.15 0.56
N GLN A 102 -12.50 12.45 0.42
CA GLN A 102 -13.17 13.30 -0.56
C GLN A 102 -12.45 13.29 -1.92
N PRO A 103 -13.11 13.71 -3.01
CA PRO A 103 -12.40 14.05 -4.24
C PRO A 103 -11.23 14.98 -3.95
N PHE A 104 -10.09 14.76 -4.59
CA PHE A 104 -8.87 15.50 -4.26
C PHE A 104 -9.09 17.00 -4.40
N HIS A 105 -8.80 17.73 -3.33
CA HIS A 105 -8.83 19.19 -3.30
C HIS A 105 -7.53 19.71 -2.69
N PRO A 106 -6.80 20.63 -3.34
CA PRO A 106 -5.44 21.01 -2.93
C PRO A 106 -5.40 21.86 -1.64
N TYR A 107 -6.50 22.52 -1.29
CA TYR A 107 -6.55 23.40 -0.11
C TYR A 107 -6.43 22.60 1.19
N GLY A 108 -5.55 23.04 2.10
CA GLY A 108 -5.31 22.42 3.41
C GLY A 108 -4.16 21.42 3.44
N TRP A 109 -3.64 20.98 2.29
CA TRP A 109 -2.52 20.05 2.22
C TRP A 109 -1.20 20.75 1.90
N SER A 110 -0.10 20.28 2.50
CA SER A 110 1.24 20.70 2.09
C SER A 110 1.55 20.25 0.65
N LYS A 111 2.49 20.89 -0.03
CA LYS A 111 2.90 20.49 -1.40
C LYS A 111 3.32 19.01 -1.49
N GLN A 112 3.96 18.52 -0.43
CA GLN A 112 4.40 17.13 -0.32
C GLN A 112 3.21 16.18 -0.15
N GLN A 113 2.27 16.51 0.74
CA GLN A 113 1.05 15.72 0.93
C GLN A 113 0.20 15.69 -0.34
N GLN A 114 0.08 16.81 -1.05
CA GLN A 114 -0.59 16.87 -2.35
C GLN A 114 0.06 15.91 -3.35
N LEU A 115 1.40 15.92 -3.44
CA LEU A 115 2.14 15.01 -4.31
C LEU A 115 1.85 13.54 -3.98
N LEU A 116 1.87 13.18 -2.70
CA LEU A 116 1.58 11.82 -2.25
C LEU A 116 0.14 11.39 -2.59
N LEU A 117 -0.85 12.25 -2.36
CA LEU A 117 -2.24 11.98 -2.69
C LEU A 117 -2.42 11.78 -4.20
N PHE A 118 -1.86 12.66 -5.02
CA PHE A 118 -1.91 12.53 -6.48
C PHE A 118 -1.26 11.25 -7.00
N ILE A 119 -0.09 10.91 -6.49
CA ILE A 119 0.62 9.69 -6.90
C ILE A 119 -0.14 8.45 -6.45
N THR A 120 -0.72 8.46 -5.25
CA THR A 120 -1.56 7.36 -4.76
C THR A 120 -2.78 7.15 -5.67
N ASP A 121 -3.42 8.24 -6.10
CA ASP A 121 -4.54 8.19 -7.04
C ASP A 121 -4.10 7.64 -8.41
N GLU A 122 -2.91 8.02 -8.92
CA GLU A 122 -2.40 7.48 -10.19
C GLU A 122 -2.02 6.00 -10.10
N TRP A 123 -1.40 5.58 -9.00
CA TRP A 123 -1.15 4.17 -8.73
C TRP A 123 -2.45 3.38 -8.68
N HIS A 124 -3.49 3.90 -8.04
CA HIS A 124 -4.81 3.26 -8.01
C HIS A 124 -5.41 3.13 -9.41
N LEU A 125 -5.55 4.26 -10.11
CA LEU A 125 -6.36 4.36 -11.32
C LEU A 125 -5.65 3.77 -12.55
N ASN A 126 -4.34 3.97 -12.65
CA ASN A 126 -3.57 3.67 -13.85
C ASN A 126 -2.54 2.57 -13.64
N GLY A 127 -2.32 2.11 -12.40
CA GLY A 127 -1.23 1.22 -12.07
C GLY A 127 0.12 1.75 -12.56
N SER A 128 0.31 3.07 -12.66
CA SER A 128 1.50 3.74 -13.17
C SER A 128 1.47 5.23 -12.80
N VAL A 129 2.64 5.89 -12.83
CA VAL A 129 2.78 7.32 -12.51
C VAL A 129 3.35 8.07 -13.71
N ARG A 130 2.82 9.26 -13.98
CA ARG A 130 3.34 10.13 -15.04
C ARG A 130 4.74 10.65 -14.68
N MET A 131 5.62 10.76 -15.68
CA MET A 131 7.02 11.16 -15.48
C MET A 131 7.21 12.45 -14.68
N PRO A 132 6.44 13.54 -14.91
CA PRO A 132 6.63 14.77 -14.14
C PRO A 132 6.30 14.63 -12.64
N LEU A 133 5.46 13.67 -12.25
CA LEU A 133 5.19 13.35 -10.84
C LEU A 133 6.26 12.43 -10.28
N TRP A 134 6.73 11.48 -11.08
CA TRP A 134 7.83 10.60 -10.73
C TRP A 134 9.13 11.38 -10.45
N GLU A 135 9.50 12.32 -11.33
CA GLU A 135 10.66 13.20 -11.14
C GLU A 135 10.54 14.04 -9.85
N LYS A 136 9.33 14.53 -9.53
CA LYS A 136 9.08 15.24 -8.27
C LYS A 136 9.22 14.35 -7.04
N LEU A 137 8.86 13.07 -7.18
CA LEU A 137 9.00 12.08 -6.13
C LEU A 137 10.48 11.75 -5.91
N GLU A 138 11.24 11.50 -6.99
CA GLU A 138 12.69 11.26 -6.92
C GLU A 138 13.49 12.46 -6.40
N ALA A 139 12.99 13.67 -6.60
CA ALA A 139 13.59 14.87 -6.03
C ALA A 139 13.39 14.99 -4.50
N GLN A 140 12.43 14.29 -3.91
CA GLN A 140 12.06 14.41 -2.48
C GLN A 140 12.35 13.16 -1.66
N TYR A 141 12.41 11.99 -2.30
CA TYR A 141 12.50 10.70 -1.61
C TYR A 141 13.61 9.84 -2.21
N THR A 142 14.28 9.06 -1.36
CA THR A 142 15.21 8.03 -1.82
C THR A 142 14.46 6.88 -2.48
N LYS A 143 15.17 6.01 -3.20
CA LYS A 143 14.56 4.85 -3.88
C LYS A 143 13.89 3.90 -2.88
N GLU A 144 14.50 3.72 -1.71
CA GLU A 144 13.97 2.90 -0.63
C GLU A 144 12.69 3.49 -0.05
N GLN A 145 12.64 4.80 0.13
CA GLN A 145 11.43 5.51 0.57
C GLN A 145 10.33 5.43 -0.47
N ILE A 146 10.65 5.62 -1.75
CA ILE A 146 9.68 5.46 -2.85
C ILE A 146 9.11 4.03 -2.87
N PHE A 147 9.96 3.02 -2.73
CA PHE A 147 9.51 1.64 -2.63
C PHE A 147 8.57 1.43 -1.43
N CYS A 148 8.88 2.02 -0.27
CA CYS A 148 7.97 1.96 0.88
C CYS A 148 6.63 2.66 0.63
N LEU A 149 6.60 3.80 -0.05
CA LEU A 149 5.35 4.47 -0.45
C LEU A 149 4.50 3.55 -1.33
N VAL A 150 5.14 2.87 -2.29
CA VAL A 150 4.46 1.90 -3.16
C VAL A 150 3.88 0.75 -2.33
N LEU A 151 4.62 0.22 -1.34
CA LEU A 151 4.09 -0.83 -0.46
C LEU A 151 2.90 -0.35 0.39
N CYS A 152 2.98 0.87 0.94
CA CYS A 152 1.88 1.47 1.70
C CYS A 152 0.63 1.67 0.83
N ALA A 153 0.82 2.13 -0.42
CA ALA A 153 -0.28 2.26 -1.37
C ALA A 153 -0.84 0.88 -1.75
N ALA A 154 0.01 -0.12 -1.93
CA ALA A 154 -0.39 -1.47 -2.30
C ALA A 154 -1.21 -2.18 -1.20
N GLN A 155 -0.94 -1.88 0.08
CA GLN A 155 -1.56 -2.54 1.22
C GLN A 155 -3.10 -2.54 1.15
N GLY A 156 -3.71 -1.46 0.68
CA GLY A 156 -5.17 -1.35 0.50
C GLY A 156 -5.77 -2.28 -0.57
N TYR A 157 -5.00 -2.68 -1.58
CA TYR A 157 -5.43 -3.63 -2.62
C TYR A 157 -5.19 -5.07 -2.20
N LEU A 158 -4.04 -5.32 -1.56
CA LEU A 158 -3.63 -6.67 -1.19
C LEU A 158 -4.63 -7.27 -0.22
N LEU A 159 -5.01 -6.52 0.81
CA LEU A 159 -5.89 -6.99 1.88
C LEU A 159 -7.32 -7.30 1.43
N VAL A 160 -7.71 -6.92 0.22
CA VAL A 160 -9.11 -7.02 -0.28
C VAL A 160 -9.22 -7.99 -1.46
N SER A 161 -8.18 -8.78 -1.75
CA SER A 161 -8.33 -9.89 -2.69
C SER A 161 -9.25 -10.97 -2.08
N PRO A 162 -10.27 -11.44 -2.81
CA PRO A 162 -11.25 -12.43 -2.34
C PRO A 162 -10.63 -13.81 -2.08
#